data_AF-A0A0G1ZZ57-F1
#
_entry.id   AF-A0A0G1ZZ57-F1
#
_cell.length_a   1.000
_cell.length_b   1.000
_cell.length_c   1.000
_cell.angle_alpha   90.00
_cell.angle_beta   90.00
_cell.angle_gamma   90.00
#
_symmetry.space_group_name_H-M   'P 1'
#
loop_
_entity.id
_entity.type
_entity.pdbx_description
1 polymer ?
#
loop_
_entity_poly.entity_id
_entity_poly.type
_entity_poly.pdbx_seq_one_letter_code
_entity_poly.pdbx_strand_id
1 'polypeptide(L)'
;MRRQWLHDMAKFGAGLIAADFITMWWLSMQHTLPKVFLGLSITSDMLVPAMVVDIFILLILVHYGWNIGRIPQIKERMYLTAAGAIFTVILLGHLAHVLYSGDISILGWDVPVFLSWLGVLVAGYLAYASFHFAMRMKGR
;
A
#
# COMPACT_ATOMS: atom_id res chain seq x y z
N MET A 1 6.06 -26.43 3.52
CA MET A 1 7.11 -25.46 3.14
C MET A 1 6.65 -24.00 3.04
N ARG A 2 5.44 -23.66 2.56
CA ARG A 2 5.04 -22.24 2.36
C ARG A 2 4.78 -21.37 3.62
N ARG A 3 4.28 -21.94 4.73
CA ARG A 3 3.85 -21.14 5.91
C ARG A 3 4.98 -20.56 6.74
N GLN A 4 6.03 -21.36 6.99
CA GLN A 4 7.21 -20.91 7.76
C GLN A 4 7.93 -19.76 7.06
N TRP A 5 8.08 -19.85 5.74
CA TRP A 5 8.72 -18.80 4.95
C TRP A 5 7.94 -17.47 4.98
N LEU A 6 6.61 -17.51 4.86
CA LEU A 6 5.76 -16.31 4.96
C LEU A 6 5.85 -15.63 6.34
N HIS A 7 5.99 -16.44 7.39
CA HIS A 7 6.19 -15.94 8.75
C HIS A 7 7.53 -15.24 8.92
N ASP A 8 8.60 -15.87 8.44
CA ASP A 8 9.95 -15.32 8.55
C ASP A 8 10.08 -14.05 7.69
N MET A 9 9.44 -14.03 6.52
CA MET A 9 9.29 -12.83 5.69
C MET A 9 8.50 -11.72 6.39
N ALA A 10 7.41 -12.05 7.11
CA ALA A 10 6.64 -11.06 7.83
C ALA A 10 7.41 -10.44 9.01
N LYS A 11 8.21 -11.25 9.74
CA LYS A 11 9.09 -10.75 10.79
C LYS A 11 10.18 -9.84 10.24
N PHE A 12 10.82 -10.26 9.15
CA PHE A 12 11.82 -9.46 8.46
C PHE A 12 11.21 -8.14 7.94
N GLY A 13 10.05 -8.21 7.30
CA GLY A 13 9.31 -7.04 6.82
C GLY A 13 8.89 -6.10 7.95
N ALA A 14 8.44 -6.63 9.09
CA ALA A 14 8.13 -5.82 10.27
C ALA A 14 9.36 -5.05 10.75
N GLY A 15 10.54 -5.68 10.75
CA GLY A 15 11.80 -5.01 11.08
C GLY A 15 12.15 -3.89 10.10
N LEU A 16 11.97 -4.09 8.80
CA LEU A 16 12.20 -3.07 7.78
C LEU A 16 11.27 -1.87 7.93
N ILE A 17 9.96 -2.11 8.07
CA ILE A 17 8.97 -1.03 8.25
C ILE A 17 9.19 -0.28 9.56
N ALA A 18 9.56 -0.98 10.64
CA ALA A 18 9.90 -0.32 11.90
C ALA A 18 11.15 0.55 11.78
N ALA A 19 12.19 0.09 11.06
CA ALA A 19 13.40 0.87 10.83
C ALA A 19 13.11 2.13 9.99
N ASP A 20 12.28 2.02 8.95
CA ASP A 20 11.86 3.15 8.12
C ASP A 20 11.08 4.18 8.95
N PHE A 21 10.07 3.72 9.70
CA PHE A 21 9.28 4.57 10.61
C PHE A 21 10.15 5.31 11.63
N ILE A 22 11.07 4.61 12.31
CA ILE A 22 11.98 5.22 13.29
C ILE A 22 12.88 6.25 12.61
N THR A 23 13.37 5.95 11.41
CA THR A 23 14.23 6.85 10.64
C THR A 23 13.46 8.10 10.23
N MET A 24 12.24 7.96 9.70
CA MET A 24 11.36 9.10 9.38
C MET A 24 11.03 9.94 10.61
N TRP A 25 10.69 9.29 11.73
CA TRP A 25 10.44 9.97 13.00
C TRP A 25 11.67 10.76 13.45
N TRP A 26 12.85 10.13 13.47
CA TRP A 26 14.09 10.77 13.89
C TRP A 26 14.46 11.96 12.99
N LEU A 27 14.38 11.82 11.67
CA LEU A 27 14.63 12.91 10.72
C LEU A 27 13.60 14.04 10.86
N SER A 28 12.35 13.72 11.19
CA SER A 28 11.31 14.73 11.46
C SER A 28 11.66 15.59 12.69
N MET A 29 12.22 14.98 13.74
CA MET A 29 12.67 15.70 14.95
C MET A 29 13.89 16.60 14.70
N GLN A 30 14.73 16.25 13.73
CA GLN A 30 15.91 17.04 13.39
C GLN A 30 15.64 18.13 12.35
N HIS A 31 14.44 18.20 11.76
CA HIS A 31 14.10 19.09 10.65
C HIS A 31 15.04 18.95 9.43
N THR A 32 15.70 17.80 9.28
CA THR A 32 16.74 17.53 8.25
C THR A 32 16.22 16.71 7.06
N LEU A 33 14.91 16.68 6.84
CA LEU A 33 14.34 15.90 5.76
C LEU A 33 14.85 16.38 4.39
N PRO A 34 15.22 15.45 3.50
CA PRO A 34 15.61 15.81 2.14
C PRO A 34 14.43 16.49 1.47
N LYS A 35 14.57 17.80 1.20
CA LYS A 35 13.50 18.62 0.61
C LYS A 35 13.14 18.21 -0.82
N VAL A 36 13.98 17.40 -1.47
CA VAL A 36 13.76 16.83 -2.80
C VAL A 36 14.29 15.39 -2.84
N PHE A 37 13.47 14.45 -3.30
CA PHE A 37 13.83 13.06 -3.56
C PHE A 37 13.25 12.62 -4.90
N LEU A 38 14.07 12.10 -5.81
CA LEU A 38 13.67 11.75 -7.20
C LEU A 38 12.94 12.90 -7.95
N GLY A 39 13.31 14.15 -7.66
CA GLY A 39 12.66 15.34 -8.25
C GLY A 39 11.31 15.71 -7.63
N LEU A 40 10.85 14.97 -6.63
CA LEU A 40 9.65 15.27 -5.84
C LEU A 40 10.03 16.04 -4.58
N SER A 41 9.33 17.14 -4.29
CA SER A 41 9.49 17.86 -3.02
C SER A 41 8.85 17.06 -1.89
N ILE A 42 9.63 16.51 -0.97
CA ILE A 42 9.11 15.89 0.25
C ILE A 42 8.80 17.03 1.23
N THR A 43 7.52 17.25 1.49
CA THR A 43 7.05 18.24 2.45
C THR A 43 6.75 17.59 3.80
N SER A 44 6.73 18.40 4.87
CA SER A 44 6.36 17.91 6.20
C SER A 44 4.94 17.32 6.25
N ASP A 45 4.07 17.76 5.35
CA ASP A 45 2.69 17.31 5.24
C ASP A 45 2.58 15.85 4.75
N MET A 46 3.61 15.34 4.06
CA MET A 46 3.68 13.96 3.59
C MET A 46 4.13 12.97 4.68
N LEU A 47 4.80 13.45 5.74
CA LEU A 47 5.33 12.59 6.81
C LEU A 47 4.22 11.86 7.55
N VAL A 48 3.23 12.61 8.05
CA VAL A 48 2.19 12.04 8.91
C VAL A 48 1.41 10.94 8.17
N PRO A 49 0.94 11.15 6.92
CA PRO A 49 0.32 10.08 6.14
C PRO A 49 1.21 8.85 5.95
N ALA A 50 2.49 9.05 5.62
CA ALA A 50 3.43 7.94 5.43
C ALA A 50 3.64 7.15 6.73
N MET A 51 3.85 7.84 7.85
CA MET A 51 4.01 7.22 9.17
C MET A 51 2.75 6.48 9.64
N VAL A 52 1.56 6.99 9.31
CA VAL A 52 0.30 6.27 9.58
C VAL A 52 0.25 4.97 8.78
N VAL A 53 0.60 5.01 7.49
CA VAL A 53 0.67 3.81 6.63
C VAL A 53 1.65 2.78 7.23
N ASP A 54 2.83 3.22 7.66
CA ASP A 54 3.82 2.36 8.30
C ASP A 54 3.28 1.69 9.56
N ILE A 55 2.57 2.43 10.43
CA ILE A 55 1.93 1.86 11.63
C ILE A 55 0.92 0.78 11.23
N PHE A 56 0.05 1.04 10.25
CA PHE A 56 -0.92 0.05 9.79
C PHE A 56 -0.24 -1.21 9.24
N ILE A 57 0.78 -1.05 8.40
CA ILE A 57 1.53 -2.18 7.83
C ILE A 57 2.28 -2.94 8.94
N LEU A 58 2.91 -2.22 9.86
CA LEU A 58 3.64 -2.81 10.98
C LEU A 58 2.70 -3.62 11.88
N LEU A 59 1.51 -3.10 12.21
CA LEU A 59 0.51 -3.84 12.99
C LEU A 59 0.07 -5.11 12.28
N ILE A 60 -0.16 -5.05 10.96
CA ILE A 60 -0.52 -6.22 10.15
C ILE A 60 0.63 -7.25 10.15
N LEU A 61 1.86 -6.81 9.91
CA LEU A 61 3.04 -7.68 9.82
C LEU A 61 3.42 -8.29 11.17
N VAL A 62 3.34 -7.52 12.26
CA VAL A 62 3.57 -8.02 13.62
C VAL A 62 2.47 -9.01 13.99
N HIS A 63 1.21 -8.69 13.73
CA HIS A 63 0.10 -9.62 13.94
C HIS A 63 0.31 -10.92 13.16
N TYR A 64 0.70 -10.83 11.88
CA TYR A 64 0.92 -11.99 11.03
C TYR A 64 2.17 -12.79 11.43
N GLY A 65 3.27 -12.11 11.71
CA GLY A 65 4.56 -12.69 12.06
C GLY A 65 4.62 -13.26 13.48
N TRP A 66 3.70 -12.88 14.37
CA TRP A 66 3.66 -13.40 15.75
C TRP A 66 2.52 -14.39 16.01
N ASN A 67 1.48 -14.44 15.16
CA ASN A 67 0.23 -15.15 15.49
C ASN A 67 -0.20 -16.20 14.45
N ILE A 68 0.70 -17.10 14.06
CA ILE A 68 0.33 -18.25 13.21
C ILE A 68 -0.40 -19.32 14.01
N GLY A 69 -1.70 -19.45 13.75
CA GLY A 69 -2.52 -20.56 14.22
C GLY A 69 -4.03 -20.35 14.06
N ARG A 70 -4.50 -19.10 14.01
CA ARG A 70 -5.94 -18.78 14.02
C ARG A 70 -6.43 -17.87 12.88
N ILE A 71 -5.68 -17.74 11.79
CA ILE A 71 -6.16 -16.97 10.64
C ILE A 71 -7.20 -17.84 9.91
N PRO A 72 -8.47 -17.40 9.82
CA PRO A 72 -9.51 -18.15 9.13
C PRO A 72 -9.10 -18.33 7.66
N GLN A 73 -9.28 -19.55 7.15
CA GLN A 73 -8.98 -19.83 5.75
C GLN A 73 -10.07 -19.21 4.87
N ILE A 74 -9.76 -18.06 4.27
CA ILE A 74 -10.62 -17.43 3.29
C ILE A 74 -10.54 -18.24 1.99
N LYS A 75 -11.70 -18.54 1.39
CA LYS A 75 -11.74 -19.17 0.06
C LYS A 75 -10.99 -18.27 -0.93
N GLU A 76 -10.06 -18.83 -1.69
CA GLU A 76 -9.20 -18.10 -2.63
C GLU A 76 -10.01 -17.20 -3.58
N ARG A 77 -11.15 -17.69 -4.07
CA ARG A 77 -12.09 -16.91 -4.88
C ARG A 77 -12.59 -15.65 -4.18
N MET A 78 -12.93 -15.74 -2.89
CA MET A 78 -13.43 -14.61 -2.12
C MET A 78 -12.33 -13.57 -1.90
N TYR A 79 -11.10 -14.04 -1.61
CA TYR A 79 -9.93 -13.18 -1.50
C TYR A 79 -9.68 -12.40 -2.81
N LEU A 80 -9.62 -13.09 -3.95
CA LEU A 80 -9.39 -12.42 -5.25
C LEU A 80 -10.53 -11.48 -5.64
N THR A 81 -11.77 -11.83 -5.32
CA THR A 81 -12.92 -10.94 -5.59
C THR A 81 -12.83 -9.66 -4.75
N ALA A 82 -12.50 -9.79 -3.46
CA ALA A 82 -12.32 -8.64 -2.57
C ALA A 82 -11.13 -7.76 -3.00
N ALA A 83 -9.99 -8.37 -3.32
CA ALA A 83 -8.82 -7.65 -3.83
C ALA A 83 -9.14 -6.89 -5.13
N GLY A 84 -9.81 -7.55 -6.08
CA GLY A 84 -10.24 -6.91 -7.33
C GLY A 84 -11.17 -5.72 -7.10
N ALA A 85 -12.12 -5.83 -6.17
CA ALA A 85 -13.02 -4.74 -5.80
C ALA A 85 -12.25 -3.54 -5.21
N ILE A 86 -11.33 -3.79 -4.27
CA ILE A 86 -10.49 -2.74 -3.66
C ILE A 86 -9.65 -2.03 -4.73
N PHE A 87 -8.95 -2.78 -5.57
CA PHE A 87 -8.12 -2.17 -6.63
C PHE A 87 -8.94 -1.45 -7.70
N THR A 88 -10.20 -1.84 -7.92
CA THR A 88 -11.11 -1.09 -8.80
C THR A 88 -11.47 0.26 -8.20
N VAL A 89 -11.78 0.32 -6.90
CA VAL A 89 -12.03 1.61 -6.22
C VAL A 89 -10.81 2.52 -6.32
N ILE A 90 -9.62 1.97 -6.08
CA ILE A 90 -8.35 2.72 -6.20
C ILE A 90 -8.13 3.21 -7.64
N LEU A 91 -8.33 2.34 -8.64
CA LEU A 91 -8.24 2.69 -10.06
C LEU A 91 -9.18 3.86 -10.41
N LEU A 92 -10.44 3.80 -9.96
CA LEU A 92 -11.41 4.86 -10.18
C LEU A 92 -10.99 6.17 -9.51
N GLY A 93 -10.40 6.11 -8.32
CA GLY A 93 -9.83 7.28 -7.64
C GLY A 93 -8.71 7.93 -8.47
N HIS A 94 -7.76 7.15 -8.98
CA HIS A 94 -6.70 7.68 -9.84
C HIS A 94 -7.21 8.18 -11.19
N LEU A 95 -8.18 7.50 -11.81
CA LEU A 95 -8.82 7.97 -13.05
C LEU A 95 -9.56 9.29 -12.83
N ALA A 96 -10.30 9.41 -11.74
CA ALA A 96 -10.95 10.67 -11.38
C ALA A 96 -9.92 11.80 -11.24
N HIS A 97 -8.82 11.55 -10.54
CA HIS A 97 -7.76 12.55 -10.40
C HIS A 97 -7.16 12.98 -11.75
N VAL A 98 -6.88 12.02 -12.65
CA VAL A 98 -6.35 12.31 -14.00
C VAL A 98 -7.37 13.08 -14.86
N LEU A 99 -8.65 12.71 -14.82
CA LEU A 99 -9.69 13.29 -15.67
C LEU A 99 -10.10 14.70 -15.23
N TYR A 100 -10.17 14.93 -13.91
CA TYR A 100 -10.54 16.25 -13.40
C TYR A 100 -9.33 17.21 -13.38
N SER A 101 -8.09 16.70 -13.48
CA SER A 101 -6.84 17.48 -13.38
C SER A 101 -6.83 18.44 -12.18
N GLY A 102 -7.69 18.18 -11.20
CA GLY A 102 -7.90 19.06 -10.06
C GLY A 102 -6.72 18.88 -9.12
N ASP A 103 -6.28 19.98 -8.53
CA ASP A 103 -5.32 19.98 -7.43
C ASP A 103 -5.95 19.22 -6.25
N ILE A 104 -5.86 17.89 -6.27
CA ILE A 104 -6.26 17.06 -5.13
C ILE A 104 -5.15 17.25 -4.11
N SER A 105 -5.35 18.25 -3.25
CA SER A 105 -4.52 18.49 -2.08
C SER A 105 -4.95 17.52 -0.97
N ILE A 106 -4.12 16.53 -0.67
CA ILE A 106 -4.31 15.68 0.51
C ILE A 106 -3.44 16.25 1.62
N LEU A 107 -4.07 16.79 2.68
CA LEU A 107 -3.36 17.39 3.82
C LEU A 107 -2.36 18.49 3.43
N GLY A 108 -2.61 19.24 2.35
CA GLY A 108 -1.72 20.29 1.86
C GLY A 108 -0.66 19.84 0.85
N TRP A 109 -0.63 18.56 0.50
CA TRP A 109 0.21 18.04 -0.58
C TRP A 109 -0.59 17.83 -1.87
N ASP A 110 -0.18 18.52 -2.93
CA ASP A 110 -0.72 18.33 -4.28
C ASP A 110 -0.17 17.04 -4.89
N VAL A 111 -1.05 16.07 -5.11
CA VAL A 111 -0.66 14.79 -5.68
C VAL A 111 -0.23 15.00 -7.14
N PRO A 112 1.00 14.62 -7.54
CA PRO A 112 1.41 14.77 -8.93
C PRO A 112 0.61 13.86 -9.87
N VAL A 113 0.16 14.40 -11.01
CA VAL A 113 -0.64 13.66 -12.01
C VAL A 113 0.10 12.41 -12.52
N PHE A 114 1.42 12.46 -12.67
CA PHE A 114 2.20 11.29 -13.11
C PHE A 114 2.11 10.11 -12.12
N LEU A 115 2.02 10.40 -10.82
CA LEU A 115 1.85 9.38 -9.78
C LEU A 115 0.51 8.67 -9.94
N SER A 116 -0.51 9.41 -10.40
CA SER A 116 -1.83 8.83 -10.67
C SER A 116 -1.85 8.01 -11.95
N TRP A 117 -1.09 8.36 -12.99
CA TRP A 117 -0.90 7.49 -14.14
C TRP A 117 -0.28 6.14 -13.75
N LEU A 118 0.75 6.16 -12.89
CA LEU A 118 1.33 4.93 -12.34
C LEU A 118 0.27 4.13 -11.57
N GLY A 119 -0.51 4.82 -10.72
CA GLY A 119 -1.62 4.25 -9.98
C GLY A 119 -2.67 3.59 -10.89
N VAL A 120 -3.06 4.23 -11.98
CA VAL A 120 -3.99 3.68 -12.99
C VAL A 120 -3.44 2.39 -13.59
N LEU A 121 -2.17 2.38 -14.01
CA LEU A 121 -1.56 1.19 -14.63
C LEU A 121 -1.48 0.02 -13.64
N VAL A 122 -0.99 0.27 -12.43
CA VAL A 122 -0.78 -0.77 -11.41
C VAL A 122 -2.12 -1.27 -10.86
N ALA A 123 -3.01 -0.37 -10.43
CA ALA A 123 -4.32 -0.74 -9.89
C ALA A 123 -5.20 -1.39 -10.97
N GLY A 124 -5.13 -0.91 -12.22
CA GLY A 124 -5.82 -1.50 -13.35
C GLY A 124 -5.37 -2.92 -13.64
N TYR A 125 -4.06 -3.16 -13.67
CA TYR A 125 -3.52 -4.51 -13.83
C TYR A 125 -3.91 -5.43 -12.68
N LEU A 126 -3.79 -4.98 -11.42
CA LEU A 126 -4.13 -5.78 -10.24
C LEU A 126 -5.63 -6.09 -10.15
N ALA A 127 -6.50 -5.13 -10.49
CA ALA A 127 -7.94 -5.35 -10.58
C ALA A 127 -8.27 -6.39 -11.65
N TYR A 128 -7.72 -6.23 -12.85
CA TYR A 128 -7.90 -7.18 -13.96
C TYR A 128 -7.43 -8.58 -13.59
N ALA A 129 -6.21 -8.72 -13.10
CA ALA A 129 -5.63 -10.02 -12.72
C ALA A 129 -6.47 -10.72 -11.65
N SER A 130 -6.91 -9.97 -10.62
CA SER A 130 -7.73 -10.50 -9.53
C SER A 130 -9.06 -11.06 -10.03
N PHE A 131 -9.80 -10.31 -10.85
CA PHE A 131 -11.07 -10.79 -11.42
C PHE A 131 -10.86 -11.91 -12.43
N HIS A 132 -9.83 -11.81 -13.29
CA HIS A 132 -9.50 -12.85 -14.27
C HIS A 132 -9.29 -14.21 -13.59
N PHE A 133 -8.50 -14.25 -12.52
CA PHE A 133 -8.26 -15.48 -11.77
C PHE A 133 -9.48 -15.93 -10.96
N ALA A 134 -10.23 -15.01 -10.34
CA ALA A 134 -11.48 -15.32 -9.63
C ALA A 134 -12.53 -15.98 -10.55
N MET A 135 -12.62 -15.54 -11.81
CA MET A 135 -13.51 -16.12 -12.81
C MET A 135 -13.07 -17.51 -13.27
N ARG A 136 -11.76 -17.70 -13.52
CA ARG A 136 -11.22 -19.02 -13.91
C ARG A 136 -11.46 -20.11 -12.86
N MET A 137 -11.48 -19.75 -11.58
CA MET A 137 -11.80 -20.69 -10.50
C MET A 137 -13.28 -21.05 -10.39
N LYS A 138 -14.20 -20.29 -10.98
CA LYS A 138 -15.63 -20.65 -11.00
C LYS A 138 -15.92 -21.81 -11.97
N GLY A 139 -15.05 -22.00 -12.97
CA GLY A 139 -15.17 -23.06 -13.98
C GLY A 139 -14.44 -24.36 -13.65
N ARG A 140 -13.87 -24.49 -12.45
CA ARG A 140 -13.30 -25.73 -11.90
C ARG A 140 -14.17 -26.20 -10.75
#